data_AF-A0A6J3LCG0-F1
#
_entry.id   AF-A0A6J3LCG0-F1
#
_cell.length_a   1.000
_cell.length_b   1.000
_cell.length_c   1.000
_cell.angle_alpha   90.00
_cell.angle_beta   90.00
_cell.angle_gamma   90.00
#
_symmetry.space_group_name_H-M   'P 1'
#
loop_
_entity.id
_entity.type
_entity.pdbx_description
1 polymer ?
#
loop_
_entity_poly.entity_id
_entity_poly.type
_entity_poly.pdbx_seq_one_letter_code
_entity_poly.pdbx_strand_id
1 'polypeptide(L)'
;MSLKIFTFLFLLLIVESFGAAVYEAKRNCIPGKSYFDGCNTCFCQGSGDIICTLKYCEIIDPKTGTTKMAEYIPPPDDFWSN
;
A
#
# COMPACT_ATOMS: atom_id res chain seq x y z
N MET A 1 -13.00 16.83 -43.46
CA MET A 1 -13.09 16.33 -42.07
C MET A 1 -11.82 15.53 -41.79
N SER A 2 -10.84 16.12 -41.10
CA SER A 2 -9.49 15.56 -41.01
C SER A 2 -9.48 14.24 -40.23
N LEU A 3 -8.95 13.15 -40.79
CA LEU A 3 -8.76 11.87 -40.10
C LEU A 3 -8.05 12.04 -38.74
N LYS A 4 -7.24 13.10 -38.62
CA LYS A 4 -6.57 13.52 -37.37
C LYS A 4 -7.55 13.94 -36.27
N ILE A 5 -8.69 14.52 -36.62
CA ILE A 5 -9.74 14.92 -35.67
C ILE A 5 -10.44 13.68 -35.12
N PHE A 6 -10.74 12.71 -35.97
CA PHE A 6 -11.35 11.45 -35.53
C PHE A 6 -10.42 10.64 -34.63
N THR A 7 -9.11 10.58 -34.94
CA THR A 7 -8.14 9.92 -34.07
C THR A 7 -7.96 10.61 -32.73
N PHE A 8 -8.02 11.95 -32.69
CA PHE A 8 -7.89 12.71 -31.45
C PHE A 8 -9.12 12.52 -30.54
N LEU A 9 -10.32 12.53 -31.12
CA LEU A 9 -11.57 12.24 -30.41
C LEU A 9 -11.59 10.81 -29.85
N PHE A 10 -11.10 9.83 -30.61
CA PHE A 10 -11.02 8.43 -30.15
C PHE A 10 -10.01 8.24 -29.01
N LEU A 11 -8.87 8.95 -29.04
CA LEU A 11 -7.89 8.95 -27.94
C LEU A 11 -8.46 9.58 -26.67
N LEU A 12 -9.22 10.68 -26.78
CA LEU A 12 -9.88 11.30 -25.62
C LEU A 12 -10.91 10.37 -24.97
N LEU A 13 -11.71 9.65 -25.77
CA LEU A 13 -12.68 8.66 -25.27
C LEU A 13 -12.02 7.45 -24.57
N ILE A 14 -10.84 7.04 -25.02
CA ILE A 14 -10.03 6.00 -24.36
C ILE A 14 -9.48 6.54 -23.01
N VAL A 15 -8.97 7.77 -22.97
CA VAL A 15 -8.43 8.34 -21.71
C VAL A 15 -9.52 8.44 -20.62
N GLU A 16 -10.78 8.72 -20.98
CA GLU A 16 -11.90 8.80 -20.02
C GLU A 16 -12.32 7.44 -19.44
N SER A 17 -12.30 6.39 -20.26
CA SER A 17 -12.74 5.05 -19.84
C SER A 17 -11.65 4.25 -19.10
N PHE A 18 -10.38 4.50 -19.42
CA PHE A 18 -9.24 3.85 -18.76
C PHE A 18 -8.69 4.64 -17.57
N GLY A 19 -8.99 5.94 -17.45
CA GLY A 19 -8.49 6.79 -16.36
C GLY A 19 -9.06 6.40 -14.99
N ALA A 20 -10.37 6.15 -14.90
CA ALA A 20 -11.03 5.90 -13.62
C ALA A 20 -10.58 4.60 -12.91
N ALA A 21 -10.10 3.60 -13.64
CA ALA A 21 -9.70 2.30 -13.09
C ALA A 21 -8.24 2.27 -12.58
N VAL A 22 -7.46 3.34 -12.78
CA VAL A 22 -6.01 3.36 -12.49
C VAL A 22 -5.61 4.39 -11.43
N TYR A 23 -6.48 5.36 -11.11
CA TYR A 23 -6.23 6.26 -9.99
C TYR A 23 -6.59 5.60 -8.65
N GLU A 24 -5.74 4.68 -8.19
CA GLU A 24 -5.72 4.30 -6.77
C GLU A 24 -5.20 5.52 -6.00
N ALA A 25 -6.10 6.18 -5.25
CA ALA A 25 -5.71 7.25 -4.36
C ALA A 25 -4.80 6.67 -3.26
N LYS A 26 -3.49 6.70 -3.49
CA LYS A 26 -2.48 6.28 -2.52
C LYS A 26 -2.73 7.03 -1.21
N ARG A 27 -3.15 6.30 -0.17
CA ARG A 27 -3.34 6.85 1.17
C ARG A 27 -1.96 7.11 1.78
N ASN A 28 -1.68 8.35 2.15
CA ASN A 28 -0.42 8.70 2.80
C ASN A 28 -0.47 8.36 4.28
N CYS A 29 0.65 7.91 4.84
CA CYS A 29 0.83 7.80 6.27
C CYS A 29 1.26 9.15 6.88
N ILE A 30 1.14 9.31 8.20
CA ILE A 30 1.61 10.52 8.90
C ILE A 30 3.13 10.43 9.07
N PRO A 31 3.94 11.34 8.46
CA PRO A 31 5.39 11.31 8.58
C PRO A 31 5.86 11.27 10.03
N GLY A 32 6.83 10.42 10.33
CA GLY A 32 7.35 10.27 11.69
C GLY A 32 6.62 9.22 12.53
N LYS A 33 5.40 8.79 12.16
CA LYS A 33 4.71 7.72 12.88
C LYS A 33 5.35 6.36 12.61
N SER A 34 5.24 5.49 13.59
CA SER A 34 5.68 4.10 13.52
C SER A 34 4.65 3.15 14.12
N TYR A 35 4.61 1.92 13.63
CA TYR A 35 3.82 0.83 14.21
C TYR A 35 4.62 -0.48 14.19
N PHE A 36 4.12 -1.50 14.89
CA PHE A 36 4.68 -2.84 14.88
C PHE A 36 3.72 -3.78 14.14
N ASP A 37 4.21 -4.46 13.11
CA ASP A 37 3.38 -5.31 12.24
C ASP A 37 3.24 -6.76 12.75
N GLY A 38 3.56 -7.00 14.02
CA GLY A 38 3.63 -8.36 14.57
C GLY A 38 5.02 -9.00 14.46
N CYS A 39 5.93 -8.45 13.65
CA CYS A 39 7.31 -8.93 13.53
C CYS A 39 8.35 -7.80 13.38
N ASN A 40 8.03 -6.85 12.53
CA ASN A 40 8.85 -5.74 12.10
C ASN A 40 8.32 -4.42 12.65
N THR A 41 9.25 -3.51 12.88
CA THR A 41 8.91 -2.12 13.15
C THR A 41 8.84 -1.39 11.83
N CYS A 42 7.71 -0.75 11.58
CA CYS A 42 7.43 0.02 10.37
C CYS A 42 7.36 1.51 10.70
N PHE A 43 7.80 2.35 9.77
CA PHE A 43 7.92 3.81 9.92
C PHE A 43 7.46 4.52 8.66
N CYS A 44 6.74 5.63 8.85
CA CYS A 44 6.33 6.52 7.77
C CYS A 44 7.43 7.55 7.45
N GLN A 45 8.02 7.44 6.26
CA GLN A 45 8.98 8.41 5.76
C GLN A 45 8.33 9.77 5.44
N GLY A 46 9.16 10.81 5.31
CA GLY A 46 8.70 12.14 4.91
C GLY A 46 7.97 12.19 3.56
N SER A 47 8.19 11.20 2.68
CA SER A 47 7.50 11.05 1.40
C SER A 47 6.09 10.45 1.52
N GLY A 48 5.69 9.97 2.70
CA GLY A 48 4.45 9.21 2.89
C GLY A 48 4.57 7.72 2.55
N ASP A 49 5.79 7.21 2.31
CA ASP A 49 6.07 5.79 2.14
C ASP A 49 6.30 5.08 3.47
N ILE A 50 5.85 3.83 3.57
CA ILE A 50 6.07 2.98 4.73
C ILE A 50 7.32 2.13 4.47
N ILE A 51 8.26 2.16 5.42
CA ILE A 51 9.42 1.27 5.44
C ILE A 51 9.39 0.41 6.70
N CYS A 52 9.78 -0.85 6.60
CA CYS A 52 9.82 -1.77 7.73
C CYS A 52 11.21 -2.41 7.89
N THR A 53 11.53 -2.85 9.10
CA THR A 53 12.66 -3.78 9.29
C THR A 53 12.42 -5.09 8.53
N LEU A 54 13.45 -5.92 8.38
CA LEU A 54 13.39 -7.22 7.68
C LEU A 54 13.76 -8.38 8.61
N LYS A 55 13.17 -8.40 9.81
CA LYS A 55 13.29 -9.51 10.75
C LYS A 55 12.47 -10.69 10.25
N TYR A 56 13.02 -11.87 10.45
CA TYR A 56 12.31 -13.13 10.31
C TYR A 56 11.76 -13.50 11.69
N CYS A 57 10.44 -13.68 11.79
CA CYS A 57 9.78 -13.99 13.06
C CYS A 57 8.93 -15.25 12.96
N GLU A 58 9.15 -16.13 13.93
CA GLU A 58 8.49 -17.42 14.05
C GLU A 58 7.95 -17.56 15.48
N ILE A 59 6.76 -18.15 15.60
CA ILE A 59 6.08 -18.44 16.85
C ILE A 59 5.99 -19.95 16.99
N ILE A 60 6.50 -20.48 18.10
CA ILE A 60 6.33 -21.90 18.44
C ILE A 60 4.99 -22.05 19.14
N ASP A 61 4.13 -22.90 18.59
CA ASP A 61 2.88 -23.29 19.23
C ASP A 61 3.20 -24.19 20.44
N PRO A 62 2.92 -23.77 21.68
CA PRO A 62 3.31 -24.52 22.87
C PRO A 62 2.53 -25.84 23.02
N LYS A 63 1.41 -26.01 22.30
CA LYS A 63 0.59 -27.24 22.37
C LYS A 63 1.04 -28.28 21.37
N THR A 64 1.42 -27.86 20.17
CA THR A 64 1.80 -28.77 19.07
C THR A 64 3.30 -28.83 18.84
N GLY A 65 4.08 -27.90 19.40
CA GLY A 65 5.52 -27.77 19.17
C GLY A 65 5.87 -27.33 17.75
N THR A 66 4.89 -26.91 16.96
CA THR A 66 5.09 -26.53 15.56
C THR A 66 5.39 -25.05 15.43
N THR A 67 6.26 -24.72 14.48
CA THR A 67 6.58 -23.33 14.16
C THR A 67 5.55 -22.73 13.20
N LYS A 68 5.11 -21.51 13.49
CA LYS A 68 4.22 -20.70 12.65
C LYS A 68 4.90 -19.37 12.37
N MET A 69 4.64 -18.79 11.20
CA MET A 69 5.08 -17.42 10.95
C MET A 69 4.37 -16.47 11.92
N ALA A 70 5.06 -15.42 12.34
CA ALA A 70 4.40 -14.33 13.05
C ALA A 70 3.26 -13.76 12.19
N GLU A 71 2.12 -13.51 12.83
CA GLU A 71 0.96 -12.95 12.18
C GLU A 71 1.18 -11.47 11.86
N TYR A 72 0.79 -11.04 10.66
CA TYR A 72 0.86 -9.65 10.25
C TYR A 72 -0.25 -8.82 10.92
N ILE A 73 0.15 -7.74 11.60
CA ILE A 73 -0.72 -6.75 12.21
C ILE A 73 -0.73 -5.50 11.32
N PRO A 74 -1.89 -5.07 10.80
CA PRO A 74 -1.97 -3.89 9.93
C PRO A 74 -1.68 -2.59 10.70
N PRO A 75 -1.31 -1.49 10.01
CA PRO A 75 -1.19 -0.18 10.64
C PRO A 75 -2.52 0.23 11.29
N PRO A 76 -2.50 0.84 12.50
CA PRO A 76 -3.71 1.34 13.13
C PRO A 76 -4.32 2.50 12.34
N ASP A 77 -5.60 2.79 12.54
CA ASP A 77 -6.31 3.83 11.78
C ASP A 77 -5.68 5.21 11.93
N ASP A 78 -5.15 5.52 13.12
CA ASP A 78 -4.48 6.79 13.40
C ASP A 78 -3.09 6.91 12.75
N PHE A 79 -2.58 5.87 12.09
CA PHE A 79 -1.33 5.91 11.35
C PHE A 79 -1.44 6.72 10.04
N TRP A 80 -2.65 6.84 9.51
CA TRP A 80 -2.93 7.42 8.21
C TRP A 80 -3.21 8.92 8.28
N SER A 81 -2.80 9.68 7.27
CA SER A 81 -3.24 11.06 7.11
C SER A 81 -4.70 11.05 6.68
N ASN A 82 -5.59 11.56 7.54
CA ASN A 82 -7.03 11.74 7.28
C ASN A 82 -7.31 12.40 5.93
#